data_AF-A0A835B9L2-F1
#
_entry.id   AF-A0A835B9L2-F1
#
_cell.length_a   1.000
_cell.length_b   1.000
_cell.length_c   1.000
_cell.angle_alpha   90.00
_cell.angle_beta   90.00
_cell.angle_gamma   90.00
#
_symmetry.space_group_name_H-M   'P 1'
#
loop_
_entity.id
_entity.type
_entity.pdbx_description
1 polymer ?
#
loop_
_entity_poly.entity_id
_entity_poly.type
_entity_poly.pdbx_seq_one_letter_code
_entity_poly.pdbx_strand_id
1 'polypeptide(L)'
;MQTLVLTFVSLGNVTTREAIDWALTYPKIVKGITVIARVMNDIMSHEREQATDHMASTVQTCMKQYGVTVEEAIEKLKIVLEEAWMDMMQDYLEQKYPMTLLKKGISFGQSIDFFCKREDLYTLPSNLKATLTSLYVKFA
;
A
#
# COMPACT_ATOMS: atom_id res chain seq x y z
N MET A 1 3.00 -8.12 2.72
CA MET A 1 3.06 -9.43 2.01
C MET A 1 1.86 -10.35 2.32
N GLN A 2 1.64 -10.79 3.56
CA GLN A 2 0.60 -11.80 3.87
C GLN A 2 -0.83 -11.39 3.43
N THR A 3 -1.22 -10.13 3.60
CA THR A 3 -2.55 -9.63 3.23
C THR A 3 -2.83 -9.68 1.72
N LEU A 4 -1.81 -9.49 0.88
CA LEU A 4 -1.96 -9.56 -0.58
C LEU A 4 -2.16 -11.02 -1.05
N VAL A 5 -1.43 -11.95 -0.45
CA VAL A 5 -1.59 -13.39 -0.73
C VAL A 5 -3.01 -13.84 -0.33
N LEU A 6 -3.50 -13.42 0.84
CA LEU A 6 -4.89 -13.67 1.25
C LEU A 6 -5.90 -13.04 0.27
N THR A 7 -5.59 -11.86 -0.27
CA THR A 7 -6.41 -11.20 -1.28
C THR A 7 -6.48 -12.03 -2.57
N PHE A 8 -5.38 -12.66 -3.00
CA PHE A 8 -5.41 -13.61 -4.11
C PHE A 8 -6.21 -14.85 -3.77
N VAL A 9 -5.99 -15.48 -2.61
CA VAL A 9 -6.79 -16.65 -2.18
C VAL A 9 -8.29 -16.35 -2.18
N SER A 10 -8.70 -15.12 -1.83
CA SER A 10 -10.12 -14.71 -1.82
C SER A 10 -10.79 -14.71 -3.21
N LEU A 11 -10.03 -14.81 -4.30
CA LEU A 11 -10.57 -14.95 -5.66
C LEU A 11 -11.05 -16.38 -5.97
N GLY A 12 -10.92 -17.31 -5.01
CA GLY A 12 -11.43 -18.67 -5.12
C GLY A 12 -10.78 -19.43 -6.28
N ASN A 13 -11.60 -20.07 -7.12
CA ASN A 13 -11.15 -20.94 -8.22
C ASN A 13 -10.26 -20.25 -9.28
N VAL A 14 -10.20 -18.91 -9.27
CA VAL A 14 -9.29 -18.16 -10.15
C VAL A 14 -7.83 -18.29 -9.70
N THR A 15 -7.60 -18.56 -8.41
CA THR A 15 -6.27 -18.58 -7.83
C THR A 15 -5.70 -19.99 -7.82
N THR A 16 -4.64 -20.19 -8.59
CA THR A 16 -3.91 -21.47 -8.65
C THR A 16 -2.78 -21.52 -7.63
N ARG A 17 -2.22 -22.71 -7.40
CA ARG A 17 -1.04 -22.87 -6.53
C ARG A 17 0.16 -22.12 -7.09
N GLU A 18 0.38 -22.20 -8.40
CA GLU A 18 1.48 -21.53 -9.10
C GLU A 18 1.41 -20.00 -8.94
N ALA A 19 0.20 -19.44 -8.93
CA ALA A 19 -0.01 -18.03 -8.65
C ALA A 19 0.38 -17.63 -7.22
N ILE A 20 0.09 -18.48 -6.24
CA ILE A 20 0.49 -18.25 -4.84
C ILE A 20 2.00 -18.38 -4.69
N ASP A 21 2.59 -19.44 -5.23
CA ASP A 21 4.03 -19.68 -5.19
C ASP A 21 4.79 -18.51 -5.84
N TRP A 22 4.31 -18.03 -6.99
CA TRP A 22 4.80 -16.80 -7.63
C TRP A 22 4.68 -15.58 -6.72
N ALA A 23 3.51 -15.32 -6.12
CA ALA A 23 3.36 -14.17 -5.22
C ALA A 23 4.34 -14.22 -4.03
N LEU A 24 4.68 -15.43 -3.58
CA LEU A 24 5.67 -15.69 -2.53
C LEU A 24 7.13 -15.52 -3.01
N THR A 25 7.42 -15.58 -4.32
CA THR A 25 8.75 -15.18 -4.84
C THR A 25 8.98 -13.67 -4.82
N TYR A 26 8.01 -12.89 -4.32
CA TYR A 26 8.09 -11.45 -4.13
C TYR A 26 8.39 -10.65 -5.41
N PRO A 27 7.56 -10.82 -6.47
CA PRO A 27 7.68 -10.10 -7.73
C PRO A 27 7.51 -8.59 -7.56
N LYS A 28 7.81 -7.80 -8.61
CA LYS A 28 7.77 -6.34 -8.54
C LYS A 28 6.41 -5.81 -8.08
N ILE A 29 5.30 -6.39 -8.53
CA ILE A 29 3.96 -5.98 -8.08
C ILE A 29 3.75 -6.19 -6.57
N VAL A 30 4.20 -7.32 -6.02
CA VAL A 30 4.08 -7.62 -4.58
C VAL A 30 5.01 -6.72 -3.77
N LYS A 31 6.23 -6.48 -4.28
CA LYS A 31 7.20 -5.55 -3.70
C LYS A 31 6.65 -4.12 -3.68
N GLY A 32 6.15 -3.63 -4.81
CA GLY A 32 5.60 -2.28 -4.97
C GLY A 32 4.42 -2.04 -4.04
N ILE A 33 3.45 -2.96 -3.98
CA ILE A 33 2.32 -2.89 -3.04
C ILE A 33 2.81 -2.82 -1.58
N THR A 34 3.82 -3.61 -1.23
CA THR A 34 4.35 -3.63 0.14
C THR A 34 5.07 -2.32 0.48
N VAL A 35 5.82 -1.75 -0.47
CA VAL A 35 6.46 -0.43 -0.32
C VAL A 35 5.39 0.64 -0.14
N ILE A 36 4.38 0.68 -1.02
CA ILE A 36 3.28 1.65 -0.93
C ILE A 36 2.58 1.56 0.43
N ALA A 37 2.19 0.35 0.84
CA ALA A 37 1.55 0.12 2.14
C ALA A 37 2.37 0.63 3.32
N ARG A 38 3.67 0.31 3.36
CA ARG A 38 4.53 0.68 4.47
C ARG A 38 4.82 2.18 4.48
N VAL A 39 5.29 2.71 3.36
CA VAL A 39 5.74 4.10 3.27
C VAL A 39 4.57 5.06 3.45
N MET A 40 3.42 4.80 2.83
CA MET A 40 2.24 5.66 3.03
C MET A 40 1.75 5.63 4.47
N ASN A 41 1.68 4.45 5.09
CA ASN A 41 1.30 4.33 6.49
C ASN A 41 2.25 5.16 7.38
N ASP A 42 3.56 4.97 7.24
CA ASP A 42 4.56 5.63 8.07
C ASP A 42 4.59 7.16 7.86
N ILE A 43 4.27 7.66 6.66
CA ILE A 43 4.13 9.10 6.41
C ILE A 43 2.87 9.63 7.10
N MET A 44 1.72 8.99 6.91
CA MET A 44 0.44 9.48 7.46
C MET A 44 0.36 9.42 8.97
N SER A 45 0.98 8.39 9.56
CA SER A 45 0.97 8.17 10.99
C SER A 45 2.09 8.91 11.72
N HIS A 46 3.06 9.48 11.00
CA HIS A 46 4.31 10.00 11.56
C HIS A 46 4.09 10.89 12.79
N GLU A 47 3.31 11.97 12.67
CA GLU A 47 3.09 12.93 13.75
C GLU A 47 2.47 12.28 15.00
N ARG A 48 1.49 11.39 14.81
CA ARG A 48 0.84 10.66 15.91
C ARG A 48 1.82 9.70 16.56
N GLU A 49 2.56 8.93 15.77
CA GLU A 49 3.48 7.92 16.27
C GLU A 49 4.66 8.55 17.01
N GLN A 50 5.15 9.71 16.56
CA GLN A 50 6.19 10.49 17.26
C GLN A 50 5.74 11.03 18.62
N ALA A 51 4.44 11.22 18.84
CA ALA A 51 3.93 11.64 20.15
C ALA A 51 3.98 10.51 21.20
N THR A 52 4.39 9.29 20.82
CA THR A 52 4.42 8.10 21.67
C THR A 52 5.78 7.39 21.55
N ASP A 53 6.08 6.46 22.46
CA ASP A 53 7.33 5.65 22.42
C ASP A 53 7.22 4.53 21.37
N HIS A 54 7.01 4.91 20.10
CA HIS A 54 6.89 3.99 19.00
C HIS A 54 8.27 3.68 18.36
N MET A 55 8.38 2.53 17.71
CA MET A 55 9.60 2.15 16.98
C MET A 55 9.88 3.11 15.83
N ALA A 56 11.14 3.19 15.41
CA ALA A 56 11.56 4.06 14.33
C ALA A 56 10.81 3.75 13.02
N SER A 57 10.09 4.73 12.47
CA SER A 57 9.38 4.61 11.19
C SER A 57 10.32 4.84 10.00
N THR A 58 9.83 4.57 8.79
CA THR A 58 10.58 4.82 7.56
C THR A 58 10.95 6.31 7.40
N VAL A 59 10.09 7.23 7.88
CA VAL A 59 10.37 8.67 7.88
C VAL A 59 11.58 8.99 8.75
N GLN A 60 11.59 8.54 10.01
CA GLN A 60 12.71 8.77 10.93
C GLN A 60 14.01 8.13 10.44
N THR A 61 13.90 6.94 9.85
CA THR A 61 15.06 6.24 9.29
C THR A 61 15.64 7.02 8.11
N CYS A 62 14.80 7.55 7.22
CA CYS A 62 15.20 8.41 6.10
C CYS A 62 15.88 9.69 6.60
N MET A 63 15.27 10.39 7.58
CA MET A 63 15.87 11.59 8.18
C MET A 63 17.26 11.30 8.74
N LYS A 64 17.41 10.23 9.53
CA LYS A 64 18.68 9.84 10.15
C LYS A 64 19.73 9.44 9.11
N GLN A 65 19.34 8.70 8.09
CA GLN A 65 20.25 8.21 7.04
C GLN A 65 20.81 9.36 6.19
N TYR A 66 19.98 10.36 5.87
CA TYR A 66 20.37 11.44 4.97
C TYR A 66 20.67 12.77 5.67
N GLY A 67 20.44 12.87 6.98
CA GLY A 67 20.64 14.10 7.76
C GLY A 67 19.69 15.24 7.35
N VAL A 68 18.46 14.89 6.97
CA VAL A 68 17.46 15.82 6.38
C VAL A 68 16.30 16.10 7.32
N THR A 69 15.51 17.13 7.02
CA THR A 69 14.27 17.42 7.76
C THR A 69 13.18 16.39 7.50
N VAL A 70 12.08 16.43 8.26
CA VAL A 70 10.91 15.57 8.06
C VAL A 70 10.33 15.79 6.66
N GLU A 71 10.18 17.05 6.24
CA GLU A 71 9.61 17.43 4.95
C GLU A 71 10.46 16.91 3.79
N GLU A 72 11.78 17.07 3.88
CA GLU A 72 12.73 16.55 2.90
C GLU A 72 12.74 15.01 2.86
N ALA A 73 12.61 14.35 4.02
CA ALA A 73 12.47 12.91 4.09
C ALA A 73 11.16 12.42 3.43
N ILE A 74 10.04 13.10 3.68
CA ILE A 74 8.75 12.80 3.04
C ILE A 74 8.86 12.97 1.53
N GLU A 75 9.50 14.03 1.03
CA GLU A 75 9.65 14.26 -0.40
C GLU A 75 10.49 13.15 -1.07
N LYS A 76 11.58 12.71 -0.42
CA LYS A 76 12.35 11.55 -0.89
C LYS A 76 11.50 10.27 -0.91
N LEU A 77 10.67 10.06 0.10
CA LEU A 77 9.81 8.88 0.18
C LEU A 77 8.68 8.89 -0.87
N LYS A 78 8.20 10.05 -1.29
CA LYS A 78 7.25 10.14 -2.42
C LYS A 78 7.85 9.65 -3.73
N ILE A 79 9.13 9.93 -3.99
CA ILE A 79 9.84 9.38 -5.16
C ILE A 79 9.85 7.85 -5.09
N VAL A 80 10.12 7.27 -3.91
CA VAL A 80 10.08 5.82 -3.70
C VAL A 80 8.67 5.25 -3.93
N LEU A 81 7.61 5.98 -3.55
CA LEU A 81 6.22 5.60 -3.85
C LEU A 81 5.93 5.61 -5.35
N GLU A 82 6.37 6.63 -6.07
CA GLU A 82 6.22 6.72 -7.53
C GLU A 82 6.93 5.58 -8.25
N GLU A 83 8.17 5.28 -7.86
CA GLU A 83 8.93 4.13 -8.37
C GLU A 83 8.22 2.80 -8.11
N ALA A 84 7.66 2.61 -6.91
CA ALA A 84 6.90 1.42 -6.58
C ALA A 84 5.64 1.26 -7.46
N TRP A 85 4.94 2.35 -7.76
CA TRP A 85 3.81 2.35 -8.70
C TRP A 85 4.25 2.00 -10.12
N MET A 86 5.36 2.55 -10.59
CA MET A 86 5.91 2.24 -11.92
C MET A 86 6.28 0.76 -12.04
N ASP A 87 6.93 0.19 -11.02
CA ASP A 87 7.27 -1.24 -10.96
C ASP A 87 6.02 -2.14 -10.99
N MET A 88 4.96 -1.78 -10.27
CA MET A 88 3.67 -2.51 -10.34
C MET A 88 3.05 -2.45 -11.73
N MET A 89 3.07 -1.27 -12.36
CA MET A 89 2.50 -1.08 -13.70
C MET A 89 3.31 -1.81 -14.76
N GLN A 90 4.63 -1.93 -14.59
CA GLN A 90 5.45 -2.74 -15.49
C GLN A 90 5.03 -4.22 -15.47
N ASP A 91 4.89 -4.82 -14.28
CA ASP A 91 4.40 -6.21 -14.16
C ASP A 91 3.01 -6.39 -14.77
N TYR A 92 2.15 -5.39 -14.64
CA TYR A 92 0.82 -5.37 -15.26
C TYR A 92 0.89 -5.36 -16.79
N LEU A 93 1.78 -4.54 -17.37
CA LEU A 93 1.95 -4.41 -18.81
C LEU A 93 2.61 -5.64 -19.44
N GLU A 94 3.54 -6.28 -18.73
CA GLU A 94 4.21 -7.50 -19.20
C GLU A 94 3.28 -8.73 -19.24
N GLN A 95 2.18 -8.71 -18.48
CA GLN A 95 1.12 -9.74 -18.47
C GLN A 95 1.63 -11.19 -18.33
N LYS A 96 2.75 -11.38 -17.63
CA LYS A 96 3.33 -12.71 -17.39
C LYS A 96 2.46 -13.60 -16.51
N TYR A 97 1.42 -13.05 -15.89
CA TYR A 97 0.53 -13.71 -14.94
C TYR A 97 -0.94 -13.41 -15.25
N PRO A 98 -1.88 -14.23 -14.74
CA PRO A 98 -3.30 -14.01 -14.96
C PRO A 98 -3.72 -12.58 -14.66
N MET A 99 -4.32 -11.93 -15.67
CA MET A 99 -4.75 -10.53 -15.61
C MET A 99 -5.63 -10.23 -14.39
N THR A 100 -6.45 -11.19 -13.96
CA THR A 100 -7.30 -11.06 -12.77
C THR A 100 -6.49 -10.83 -11.49
N LEU A 101 -5.36 -11.51 -11.33
CA LEU A 101 -4.47 -11.34 -10.16
C LEU A 101 -3.77 -9.98 -10.20
N LEU A 102 -3.25 -9.61 -11.37
CA LEU A 102 -2.57 -8.33 -11.56
C LEU A 102 -3.52 -7.16 -11.30
N LYS A 103 -4.74 -7.20 -11.85
CA LYS A 103 -5.81 -6.21 -11.56
C LYS A 103 -6.14 -6.17 -10.08
N LYS A 104 -6.28 -7.33 -9.43
CA LYS A 104 -6.60 -7.38 -8.00
C LYS A 104 -5.49 -6.78 -7.15
N GLY A 105 -4.23 -7.02 -7.49
CA GLY A 105 -3.07 -6.40 -6.86
C GLY A 105 -3.09 -4.87 -6.99
N ILE A 106 -3.32 -4.36 -8.20
CA ILE A 106 -3.45 -2.91 -8.43
C ILE A 106 -4.59 -2.32 -7.60
N SER A 107 -5.79 -2.91 -7.63
CA SER A 107 -6.92 -2.42 -6.84
C SER A 107 -6.66 -2.45 -5.34
N PHE A 108 -5.87 -3.41 -4.85
CA PHE A 108 -5.44 -3.46 -3.46
C PHE A 108 -4.50 -2.29 -3.14
N GLY A 109 -3.50 -2.02 -3.99
CA GLY A 109 -2.64 -0.83 -3.87
C GLY A 109 -3.43 0.49 -3.90
N GLN A 110 -4.44 0.59 -4.76
CA GLN A 110 -5.31 1.77 -4.83
C GLN A 110 -6.16 1.94 -3.57
N SER A 111 -6.58 0.84 -2.96
CA SER A 111 -7.31 0.88 -1.69
C SER A 111 -6.43 1.40 -0.57
N ILE A 112 -5.17 0.95 -0.50
CA ILE A 112 -4.16 1.49 0.43
C ILE A 112 -3.96 2.98 0.20
N ASP A 113 -3.78 3.39 -1.05
CA ASP A 113 -3.65 4.81 -1.40
C ASP A 113 -4.83 5.60 -0.84
N PHE A 114 -6.06 5.14 -1.13
CA PHE A 114 -7.27 5.75 -0.62
C PHE A 114 -7.29 5.90 0.91
N PHE A 115 -6.91 4.84 1.65
CA PHE A 115 -6.91 4.85 3.12
C PHE A 115 -5.86 5.78 3.73
N CYS A 116 -4.76 6.04 3.02
CA CYS A 116 -3.60 6.75 3.57
C CYS A 116 -3.21 8.00 2.76
N LYS A 117 -4.11 8.57 1.95
CA LYS A 117 -3.78 9.72 1.06
C LYS A 117 -4.04 11.08 1.68
N ARG A 118 -5.05 11.20 2.55
CA ARG A 118 -5.48 12.49 3.11
C ARG A 118 -5.37 12.52 4.62
N GLU A 119 -5.77 11.43 5.26
CA GLU A 119 -5.76 11.25 6.71
C GLU A 119 -5.44 9.78 6.98
N ASP A 120 -5.00 9.45 8.20
CA ASP A 120 -4.91 8.04 8.62
C ASP A 120 -6.31 7.49 8.89
N LEU A 121 -6.98 7.10 7.81
CA LEU A 121 -8.34 6.58 7.85
C LEU A 121 -8.42 5.17 8.44
N TYR A 122 -7.29 4.48 8.57
CA TYR A 122 -7.20 3.15 9.17
C TYR A 122 -7.33 3.24 10.69
N THR A 123 -6.55 4.14 11.29
CA THR A 123 -6.55 4.35 12.75
C THR A 123 -7.66 5.32 13.19
N LEU A 124 -8.11 6.22 12.32
CA LEU A 124 -9.19 7.18 12.58
C LEU A 124 -10.44 6.87 11.72
N PRO A 125 -11.18 5.79 12.03
CA PRO A 125 -12.29 5.31 11.20
C PRO A 125 -13.50 6.26 11.17
N SER A 126 -13.57 7.23 12.08
CA SER A 126 -14.58 8.30 12.05
C SER A 126 -14.61 9.01 10.70
N ASN A 127 -13.45 9.15 10.08
CA ASN A 127 -13.26 9.90 8.85
C ASN A 127 -13.72 9.08 7.62
N LEU A 128 -13.89 7.76 7.79
CA LEU A 128 -14.48 6.87 6.78
C LEU A 128 -16.01 6.91 6.73
N LYS A 129 -16.67 7.42 7.77
CA LYS A 129 -18.11 7.29 7.97
C LYS A 129 -18.92 7.85 6.80
N ALA A 130 -18.52 9.00 6.27
CA ALA A 130 -19.21 9.62 5.14
C ALA A 130 -19.12 8.75 3.87
N THR A 131 -17.93 8.24 3.57
CA THR A 131 -17.69 7.32 2.45
C THR A 131 -18.49 6.03 2.60
N LEU A 132 -18.44 5.39 3.76
CA LEU A 132 -19.20 4.15 4.01
C LEU A 132 -20.70 4.36 3.88
N THR A 133 -21.22 5.48 4.42
CA THR A 133 -22.63 5.84 4.28
C THR A 133 -23.01 6.02 2.82
N SER A 134 -22.16 6.67 2.02
CA SER A 134 -22.41 6.84 0.60
C SER A 134 -22.38 5.53 -0.19
N LEU A 135 -21.51 4.59 0.17
CA LEU A 135 -21.33 3.34 -0.59
C LEU A 135 -22.36 2.26 -0.22
N TYR A 136 -22.73 2.17 1.06
CA TYR A 136 -23.47 1.02 1.58
C TYR A 136 -24.85 1.35 2.15
N VAL A 137 -25.18 2.64 2.34
CA VAL A 137 -26.46 3.05 2.91
C VAL A 137 -27.30 3.84 1.90
N LYS A 138 -26.66 4.73 1.13
CA LYS A 138 -27.32 5.49 0.07
C LYS A 138 -27.10 4.80 -1.27
N PHE A 139 -28.03 3.96 -1.68
CA PHE A 139 -28.06 3.47 -3.06
C PHE A 139 -28.51 4.63 -3.96
N ALA A 140 -27.69 4.94 -4.97
CA ALA A 140 -28.04 5.89 -6.03
C ALA A 140 -29.04 5.26 -7.01
#